data_AF-A0A2S5R0N6-F1
#
_entry.id   AF-A0A2S5R0N6-F1
#
_cell.length_a   1.000
_cell.length_b   1.000
_cell.length_c   1.000
_cell.angle_alpha   90.00
_cell.angle_beta   90.00
_cell.angle_gamma   90.00
#
_symmetry.space_group_name_H-M   'P 1'
#
loop_
_entity.id
_entity.type
_entity.pdbx_description
1 polymer ?
#
loop_
_entity_poly.entity_id
_entity_poly.type
_entity_poly.pdbx_seq_one_letter_code
_entity_poly.pdbx_strand_id
1 'polypeptide(L)'
;MEFKAEVKQLLHLMIHSLYSNKEIVFRELISNASDAADKLRFEALANGALYENDSELKIQIGFDKAKRTITISDNGIGMSRDEVIANIGTIAKSGTKEFFNALTG
;
A
#
# COMPACT_ATOMS: atom_id res chain seq x y z
N MET A 1 29.60 -10.61 -11.99
CA MET A 1 28.95 -9.29 -12.18
C MET A 1 28.96 -8.59 -10.84
N GLU A 2 30.04 -7.85 -10.55
CA GLU A 2 30.08 -6.97 -9.38
C GLU A 2 29.12 -5.81 -9.65
N PHE A 3 28.16 -5.60 -8.76
CA PHE A 3 27.38 -4.38 -8.72
C PHE A 3 28.36 -3.21 -8.52
N LYS A 4 28.39 -2.27 -9.46
CA LYS A 4 29.17 -1.04 -9.35
C LYS A 4 28.94 -0.42 -7.97
N ALA A 5 30.01 -0.03 -7.28
CA ALA A 5 29.98 0.45 -5.89
C ALA A 5 28.91 1.53 -5.64
N GLU A 6 28.62 2.34 -6.65
CA GLU A 6 27.59 3.39 -6.68
C GLU A 6 26.16 2.85 -6.47
N VAL A 7 25.79 1.72 -7.10
CA VAL A 7 24.45 1.12 -6.97
C VAL A 7 24.25 0.54 -5.57
N LYS A 8 25.34 0.04 -4.96
CA LYS A 8 25.32 -0.52 -3.61
C LYS A 8 25.17 0.58 -2.55
N GLN A 9 25.84 1.73 -2.75
CA GLN A 9 25.65 2.93 -1.94
C GLN A 9 24.25 3.51 -2.09
N LEU A 10 23.67 3.48 -3.29
CA LEU A 10 22.31 3.94 -3.55
C LEU A 10 21.26 3.11 -2.79
N LEU A 11 21.33 1.78 -2.89
CA LEU A 11 20.48 0.87 -2.11
C LEU A 11 20.66 1.08 -0.61
N HIS A 12 21.89 1.28 -0.16
CA HIS A 12 22.19 1.55 1.24
C HIS A 12 21.57 2.87 1.72
N LEU A 13 21.62 3.93 0.92
CA LEU A 13 21.03 5.22 1.26
C LEU A 13 19.49 5.16 1.27
N MET A 14 18.87 4.48 0.30
CA MET A 14 17.41 4.22 0.27
C MET A 14 16.93 3.46 1.50
N ILE A 15 17.70 2.46 1.93
CA ILE A 15 17.44 1.69 3.16
C ILE A 15 17.63 2.54 4.41
N HIS A 16 18.26 3.72 4.38
CA HIS A 16 18.43 4.53 5.59
C HIS A 16 17.57 5.80 5.59
N SER A 17 17.30 6.40 4.43
CA SER A 17 16.46 7.60 4.28
C SER A 17 14.96 7.29 4.44
N LEU A 18 14.49 6.12 4.00
CA LEU A 18 13.12 5.66 4.20
C LEU A 18 12.90 5.01 5.58
N TYR A 19 13.97 4.81 6.37
CA TYR A 19 13.97 3.98 7.57
C TYR A 19 13.91 4.75 8.88
N SER A 20 13.82 6.08 8.83
CA SER A 20 13.71 6.89 10.06
C SER A 20 12.42 6.59 10.83
N ASN A 21 11.33 6.23 10.14
CA ASN A 21 10.03 5.94 10.74
C ASN A 21 9.32 4.78 9.99
N LYS A 22 9.82 3.55 10.16
CA LYS A 22 9.30 2.35 9.46
C LYS A 22 7.82 2.09 9.77
N GLU A 23 7.35 2.56 10.91
CA GLU A 23 5.98 2.46 11.38
C GLU A 23 4.99 3.28 10.56
N ILE A 24 5.46 4.29 9.80
CA ILE A 24 4.60 5.11 8.93
C ILE A 24 3.86 4.24 7.91
N VAL A 25 4.49 3.20 7.36
CA VAL A 25 3.82 2.33 6.39
C VAL A 25 2.57 1.68 6.97
N PHE A 26 2.59 1.31 8.25
CA PHE A 26 1.42 0.73 8.93
C PHE A 26 0.33 1.77 9.11
N ARG A 27 0.68 3.01 9.47
CA ARG A 27 -0.27 4.13 9.55
C ARG A 27 -0.96 4.35 8.21
N GLU A 28 -0.21 4.45 7.12
CA GLU A 28 -0.77 4.69 5.78
C GLU A 28 -1.68 3.54 5.33
N LEU A 29 -1.28 2.29 5.56
CA LEU A 29 -2.10 1.14 5.18
C LEU A 29 -3.40 1.04 6.00
N ILE A 30 -3.35 1.34 7.30
CA ILE A 30 -4.56 1.39 8.14
C ILE A 30 -5.47 2.55 7.71
N SER A 31 -4.90 3.70 7.36
CA SER A 31 -5.67 4.84 6.82
C SER A 31 -6.39 4.46 5.53
N ASN A 32 -5.69 3.84 4.58
CA ASN A 32 -6.27 3.38 3.32
C ASN A 32 -7.42 2.37 3.53
N ALA A 33 -7.25 1.44 4.47
CA ALA A 33 -8.27 0.47 4.83
C ALA A 33 -9.51 1.12 5.48
N SER A 34 -9.31 2.14 6.32
CA SER A 34 -10.40 2.95 6.89
C SER A 34 -11.18 3.69 5.79
N ASP A 35 -10.47 4.33 4.86
CA ASP A 35 -11.09 5.03 3.73
C ASP A 35 -11.89 4.07 2.84
N ALA A 36 -11.41 2.84 2.65
CA ALA A 36 -12.13 1.81 1.90
C ALA A 36 -13.43 1.38 2.59
N ALA A 37 -13.41 1.26 3.93
CA ALA A 37 -14.60 0.95 4.72
C ALA A 37 -15.63 2.11 4.69
N ASP A 38 -15.17 3.35 4.80
CA ASP A 38 -16.05 4.53 4.76
C ASP A 38 -16.69 4.72 3.38
N LYS A 39 -15.93 4.48 2.30
CA LYS A 39 -16.49 4.45 0.93
C LYS A 39 -17.57 3.40 0.78
N LEU A 40 -17.34 2.18 1.27
CA LEU A 40 -18.34 1.11 1.23
C LEU A 40 -19.60 1.52 2.02
N ARG A 41 -19.43 2.08 3.22
CA ARG A 41 -20.55 2.60 4.00
C ARG A 41 -21.38 3.62 3.25
N PHE A 42 -20.72 4.56 2.58
CA PHE A 42 -21.39 5.61 1.83
C PHE A 42 -22.18 5.04 0.63
N GLU A 43 -21.56 4.20 -0.19
CA GLU A 43 -22.21 3.57 -1.35
C GLU A 43 -23.36 2.65 -0.93
N ALA A 44 -23.21 1.96 0.22
CA ALA A 44 -24.24 1.08 0.76
C ALA A 44 -25.50 1.83 1.26
N LEU A 45 -25.44 3.15 1.47
CA LEU A 45 -26.64 3.97 1.72
C LEU A 45 -27.58 3.97 0.51
N ALA A 46 -27.01 3.93 -0.70
CA ALA A 46 -27.76 3.86 -1.95
C ALA A 46 -28.06 2.42 -2.37
N ASN A 47 -27.13 1.49 -2.11
CA ASN A 47 -27.27 0.08 -2.44
C ASN A 47 -26.82 -0.83 -1.29
N GLY A 48 -27.75 -1.18 -0.39
CA GLY A 48 -27.45 -2.02 0.77
C GLY A 48 -26.98 -3.44 0.44
N ALA A 49 -27.15 -3.92 -0.79
CA ALA A 49 -26.65 -5.22 -1.22
C ALA A 49 -25.11 -5.30 -1.28
N LEU A 50 -24.42 -4.15 -1.27
CA LEU A 50 -22.95 -4.08 -1.30
C LEU A 50 -22.28 -4.67 -0.04
N TYR A 51 -22.98 -4.76 1.08
CA TYR A 51 -22.47 -5.48 2.26
C TYR A 51 -22.47 -7.00 2.08
N GLU A 52 -23.16 -7.51 1.05
CA GLU A 52 -23.36 -8.93 0.82
C GLU A 52 -23.79 -9.65 2.11
N ASN A 53 -22.91 -10.50 2.66
CA ASN A 53 -23.15 -11.27 3.88
C ASN A 53 -22.28 -10.79 5.08
N ASP A 54 -21.47 -9.74 4.92
CA ASP A 54 -20.57 -9.23 5.95
C ASP A 54 -20.69 -7.71 6.11
N SER A 55 -21.69 -7.29 6.89
CA SER A 55 -21.89 -5.88 7.24
C SER A 55 -20.93 -5.39 8.33
N GLU A 56 -20.14 -6.28 8.94
CA GLU A 56 -19.19 -5.91 9.97
C GLU A 56 -17.85 -5.52 9.34
N LEU A 57 -17.73 -4.23 9.00
CA LEU A 57 -16.49 -3.67 8.46
C LEU A 57 -15.37 -3.74 9.50
N LYS A 58 -14.25 -4.33 9.10
CA LYS A 58 -13.12 -4.63 9.97
C LYS A 58 -11.80 -4.57 9.21
N ILE A 59 -10.75 -4.21 9.94
CA ILE A 59 -9.36 -4.28 9.46
C ILE A 59 -8.66 -5.35 10.30
N GLN A 60 -8.14 -6.38 9.64
CA GLN A 60 -7.46 -7.51 10.26
C GLN A 60 -5.96 -7.44 9.99
N ILE A 61 -5.17 -7.60 11.04
CA ILE A 61 -3.71 -7.60 10.98
C ILE A 61 -3.21 -8.99 11.41
N GLY A 62 -2.58 -9.70 10.48
CA GLY A 62 -1.98 -11.00 10.69
C GLY A 62 -0.45 -10.94 10.60
N PHE A 63 0.23 -11.82 11.34
CA PHE A 63 1.69 -11.95 11.31
C PHE A 63 2.08 -13.43 11.20
N ASP A 64 2.98 -13.73 10.28
CA ASP A 64 3.58 -15.06 10.12
C ASP A 64 5.10 -14.93 10.28
N LYS A 65 5.60 -15.41 11.41
CA LYS A 65 7.04 -15.34 11.75
C LYS A 65 7.87 -16.26 10.89
N ALA A 66 7.34 -17.41 10.47
CA ALA A 66 8.06 -18.38 9.65
C ALA A 66 8.22 -17.86 8.22
N LYS A 67 7.16 -17.28 7.64
CA LYS A 67 7.20 -16.64 6.32
C LYS A 67 7.75 -15.22 6.34
N ARG A 68 7.92 -14.63 7.53
CA ARG A 68 8.36 -13.24 7.75
C ARG A 68 7.42 -12.24 7.07
N THR A 69 6.12 -12.49 7.13
CA THR A 69 5.10 -11.64 6.50
C THR A 69 4.22 -10.98 7.54
N ILE A 70 3.79 -9.76 7.25
CA ILE A 70 2.69 -9.08 7.92
C ILE A 70 1.61 -8.85 6.87
N THR A 71 0.38 -9.24 7.18
CA THR A 71 -0.78 -9.11 6.31
C THR A 71 -1.74 -8.11 6.92
N ILE A 72 -2.18 -7.12 6.16
CA ILE A 72 -3.26 -6.21 6.52
C ILE A 72 -4.37 -6.48 5.50
N SER A 73 -5.56 -6.81 5.99
CA SER A 73 -6.73 -7.09 5.16
C SER A 73 -7.92 -6.31 5.69
N ASP A 74 -8.66 -5.68 4.79
CA ASP A 74 -9.96 -5.09 5.08
C ASP A 74 -11.04 -5.75 4.23
N ASN A 75 -12.30 -5.53 4.61
CA ASN A 75 -13.48 -5.87 3.83
C ASN A 75 -14.24 -4.59 3.40
N GLY A 76 -13.49 -3.53 3.05
CA GLY A 76 -14.05 -2.30 2.49
C GLY A 76 -14.49 -2.46 1.03
N ILE A 77 -14.63 -1.33 0.33
CA ILE A 77 -15.18 -1.30 -1.04
C ILE A 77 -14.32 -2.05 -2.07
N GLY A 78 -13.06 -2.32 -1.73
CA GLY A 78 -12.10 -2.97 -2.62
C GLY A 78 -11.73 -2.12 -3.82
N MET A 79 -11.18 -2.77 -4.85
CA MET A 79 -10.84 -2.14 -6.12
C MET A 79 -11.17 -3.08 -7.26
N SER A 80 -11.74 -2.54 -8.33
CA SER A 80 -11.79 -3.21 -9.63
C SER A 80 -10.39 -3.35 -10.23
N ARG A 81 -10.26 -4.21 -11.23
CA ARG A 81 -8.99 -4.42 -11.93
C ARG A 81 -8.42 -3.13 -12.52
N ASP A 82 -9.29 -2.29 -13.09
CA ASP A 82 -8.87 -1.05 -13.73
C ASP A 82 -8.41 -0.02 -12.70
N GLU A 83 -9.06 0.05 -11.53
CA GLU A 83 -8.61 0.89 -10.42
C GLU A 83 -7.28 0.44 -9.85
N VAL A 84 -7.00 -0.87 -9.77
CA VAL A 84 -5.68 -1.37 -9.38
C VAL A 84 -4.60 -0.91 -10.37
N ILE A 85 -4.87 -1.01 -11.68
CA ILE A 85 -3.92 -0.56 -12.70
C ILE A 85 -3.69 0.96 -12.61
N ALA A 86 -4.76 1.73 -12.45
CA ALA A 86 -4.69 3.18 -12.40
C ALA A 86 -4.01 3.68 -11.11
N ASN A 87 -4.44 3.19 -9.95
CA ASN A 87 -4.01 3.71 -8.65
C ASN A 87 -2.67 3.11 -8.23
N ILE A 88 -2.50 1.79 -8.30
CA ILE A 88 -1.26 1.13 -7.84
C ILE A 88 -0.24 1.09 -8.98
N GLY A 89 -0.68 0.71 -10.19
CA GLY A 89 0.20 0.56 -11.35
C GLY A 89 0.83 1.87 -11.83
N THR A 90 0.12 3.01 -11.71
CA THR A 90 0.66 4.32 -12.10
C THR A 90 1.58 4.90 -11.03
N ILE A 91 1.22 4.79 -9.73
CA ILE A 91 2.07 5.27 -8.62
C ILE A 91 3.41 4.54 -8.60
N ALA A 92 3.42 3.23 -8.85
CA ALA A 92 4.65 2.46 -8.98
C ALA A 92 5.56 3.00 -10.12
N LYS A 93 4.96 3.47 -11.23
CA LYS A 93 5.69 4.06 -12.36
C LYS A 93 6.17 5.48 -12.07
N SER A 94 5.34 6.33 -11.47
CA SER A 94 5.68 7.73 -11.17
C SER A 94 6.72 7.83 -10.06
N GLY A 95 6.57 7.07 -8.98
CA GLY A 95 7.54 7.05 -7.86
C GLY A 95 8.92 6.59 -8.29
N THR A 96 9.00 5.62 -9.22
CA THR A 96 10.28 5.19 -9.82
C THR A 96 10.88 6.30 -10.68
N LYS A 97 10.07 6.99 -11.51
CA LYS A 97 10.53 8.04 -12.43
C LYS A 97 10.98 9.31 -11.70
N GLU A 98 10.22 9.78 -10.72
CA GLU A 98 10.59 10.95 -9.90
C GLU A 98 11.86 10.68 -9.09
N PHE A 99 12.03 9.45 -8.59
CA PHE A 99 13.24 9.02 -7.92
C PHE A 99 14.47 9.03 -8.86
N PHE A 100 14.34 8.51 -10.09
CA PHE A 100 15.41 8.59 -11.09
C PHE A 100 15.76 10.04 -11.46
N ASN A 101 14.76 10.92 -11.58
CA ASN A 101 14.99 12.33 -11.88
C ASN A 101 15.72 13.05 -10.74
N ALA A 102 15.42 12.72 -9.48
CA ALA A 102 16.10 13.27 -8.30
C ALA A 102 17.56 12.78 -8.15
N LEU A 103 17.96 11.74 -8.89
CA LEU A 103 19.32 11.20 -8.93
C LEU A 103 20.20 11.79 -10.03
N THR A 104 19.59 12.32 -11.08
CA THR A 104 20.29 12.90 -12.23
C THR A 104 20.34 14.43 -12.22
N GLY A 105 19.80 15.06 -11.17
CA GLY A 105 19.84 16.50 -10.92
C GLY A 105 20.89 16.88 -9.89
#